data_AF-A0A2T6FQK6-F1
#
_entry.id   AF-A0A2T6FQK6-F1
#
_cell.length_a   1.000
_cell.length_b   1.000
_cell.length_c   1.000
_cell.angle_alpha   90.00
_cell.angle_beta   90.00
_cell.angle_gamma   90.00
#
_symmetry.space_group_name_H-M   'P 1'
#
loop_
_entity.id
_entity.type
_entity.pdbx_description
1 polymer ?
#
loop_
_entity_poly.entity_id
_entity_poly.type
_entity_poly.pdbx_seq_one_letter_code
_entity_poly.pdbx_strand_id
1 'polypeptide(L)'
;MSNSWKINVVSVLAAMCASVANAGLITCEPDTQRVATLGDAIECRTQNSINLNDSDDLNALFETDYDWMKEGELTGEGANDLFSADTDSWGTDVTGAWSIDESFWDNYGRAIITMHVGQGGGDPDAFAWMITPGETSGFFSYERVSGKGGGLSNMFLFGSGQPNVRLPEPNVALLLVIGLFSIYFTRRRVSC
;
A
#
# COMPACT_ATOMS: atom_id res chain seq x y z
N MET A 1 -56.19 13.13 0.09
CA MET A 1 -55.62 11.79 -0.15
C MET A 1 -55.07 11.78 -1.57
N SER A 2 -53.83 11.49 -1.95
CA SER A 2 -52.51 11.43 -1.31
C SER A 2 -51.52 11.50 -2.49
N ASN A 3 -50.85 12.63 -2.69
CA ASN A 3 -49.88 12.82 -3.79
C ASN A 3 -48.47 12.35 -3.38
N SER A 4 -48.37 11.14 -2.80
CA SER A 4 -47.12 10.64 -2.18
C SER A 4 -46.28 9.73 -3.08
N TRP A 5 -46.47 9.73 -4.40
CA TRP A 5 -45.75 8.83 -5.31
C TRP A 5 -44.48 9.44 -5.94
N LYS A 6 -44.34 10.78 -6.01
CA LYS A 6 -43.35 11.42 -6.91
C LYS A 6 -41.96 11.70 -6.33
N ILE A 7 -41.68 11.37 -5.06
CA ILE A 7 -40.45 11.82 -4.38
C ILE A 7 -39.38 10.71 -4.24
N ASN A 8 -39.66 9.45 -4.58
CA ASN A 8 -38.77 8.34 -4.22
C ASN A 8 -37.65 7.98 -5.22
N VAL A 9 -37.40 8.75 -6.29
CA VAL A 9 -36.38 8.38 -7.30
C VAL A 9 -35.04 9.10 -7.11
N VAL A 10 -34.99 10.22 -6.39
CA VAL A 10 -33.75 11.02 -6.22
C VAL A 10 -32.81 10.42 -5.16
N SER A 11 -33.34 9.67 -4.20
CA SER A 11 -32.54 9.18 -3.05
C SER A 11 -31.81 7.85 -3.27
N VAL A 12 -32.05 7.14 -4.39
CA VAL A 12 -31.48 5.80 -4.62
C VAL A 12 -30.15 5.84 -5.41
N LEU A 13 -29.81 6.96 -6.07
CA LEU A 13 -28.57 7.07 -6.87
C LEU A 13 -27.33 7.52 -6.08
N ALA A 14 -27.46 7.95 -4.83
CA ALA A 14 -26.33 8.46 -4.03
C ALA A 14 -25.59 7.37 -3.22
N ALA A 15 -26.02 6.12 -3.28
CA ALA A 15 -25.49 5.02 -2.46
C ALA A 15 -24.57 4.05 -3.21
N MET A 16 -24.24 4.31 -4.47
CA MET A 16 -23.43 3.38 -5.27
C MET A 16 -21.93 3.66 -5.12
N CYS A 17 -21.37 2.88 -4.18
CA CYS A 17 -20.03 2.27 -4.27
C CYS A 17 -18.81 3.20 -4.12
N ALA A 18 -18.55 3.64 -2.89
CA ALA A 18 -17.17 3.74 -2.43
C ALA A 18 -16.70 2.33 -2.04
N SER A 19 -16.29 1.53 -3.02
CA SER A 19 -15.54 0.30 -2.76
C SER A 19 -14.12 0.70 -2.36
N VAL A 20 -13.86 0.75 -1.05
CA VAL A 20 -12.48 0.72 -0.54
C VAL A 20 -11.91 -0.64 -0.89
N ALA A 21 -11.09 -0.68 -1.94
CA ALA A 21 -10.24 -1.83 -2.20
C ALA A 21 -9.09 -1.75 -1.21
N ASN A 22 -9.19 -2.43 -0.07
CA ASN A 22 -8.01 -2.67 0.76
C ASN A 22 -7.11 -3.63 0.01
N ALA A 23 -5.84 -3.28 -0.14
CA ALA A 23 -4.86 -4.18 -0.70
C ALA A 23 -4.62 -5.33 0.31
N GLY A 24 -4.35 -6.52 -0.21
CA GLY A 24 -4.24 -7.74 0.60
C GLY A 24 -2.95 -7.76 1.43
N LEU A 25 -2.94 -8.59 2.47
CA LEU A 25 -1.69 -8.95 3.15
C LEU A 25 -0.82 -9.79 2.21
N ILE A 26 0.46 -9.43 2.06
CA ILE A 26 1.45 -10.24 1.36
C ILE A 26 2.44 -10.80 2.39
N THR A 27 2.40 -12.12 2.54
CA THR A 27 3.35 -12.87 3.36
C THR A 27 4.49 -13.39 2.50
N CYS A 28 5.72 -13.08 2.93
CA CYS A 28 6.91 -13.75 2.46
C CYS A 28 7.04 -15.05 3.24
N GLU A 29 6.81 -16.19 2.58
CA GLU A 29 7.07 -17.54 3.12
C GLU A 29 8.26 -18.21 2.41
N PRO A 30 9.47 -17.63 2.50
CA PRO A 30 10.64 -18.12 1.79
C PRO A 30 11.11 -19.49 2.30
N ASP A 31 10.88 -19.81 3.59
CA ASP A 31 11.21 -21.10 4.20
C ASP A 31 10.44 -21.40 5.51
N THR A 32 10.91 -22.40 6.28
CA THR A 32 10.34 -22.80 7.59
C THR A 32 11.00 -22.13 8.79
N GLN A 33 11.92 -21.18 8.58
CA GLN A 33 12.70 -20.57 9.65
C GLN A 33 12.15 -19.21 10.04
N ARG A 34 11.72 -18.41 9.05
CA ARG A 34 11.28 -17.03 9.25
C ARG A 34 10.13 -16.66 8.33
N VAL A 35 9.18 -15.93 8.89
CA VAL A 35 8.02 -15.43 8.16
C VAL A 35 7.88 -13.96 8.45
N ALA A 36 7.67 -13.17 7.40
CA ALA A 36 7.32 -11.77 7.52
C ALA A 36 6.11 -11.47 6.63
N THR A 37 5.19 -10.68 7.15
CA THR A 37 3.99 -10.24 6.42
C THR A 37 3.96 -8.74 6.39
N LEU A 38 3.55 -8.18 5.25
CA LEU A 38 3.30 -6.75 5.12
C LEU A 38 2.01 -6.54 4.31
N GLY A 39 1.11 -5.74 4.86
CA GLY A 39 -0.14 -5.32 4.24
C GLY A 39 0.07 -4.29 3.15
N ASP A 40 -0.92 -4.21 2.27
CA ASP A 40 -0.99 -3.17 1.24
C ASP A 40 0.16 -3.17 0.23
N ALA A 41 0.79 -4.33 0.05
CA ALA A 41 1.82 -4.58 -0.95
C ALA A 41 1.26 -5.31 -2.18
N ILE A 42 2.00 -5.23 -3.30
CA ILE A 42 1.71 -5.95 -4.56
C ILE A 42 2.68 -7.11 -4.82
N GLU A 43 3.87 -7.08 -4.22
CA GLU A 43 4.91 -8.09 -4.39
C GLU A 43 5.76 -8.19 -3.12
N CYS A 44 6.26 -9.39 -2.81
CA CYS A 44 7.31 -9.62 -1.83
C CYS A 44 8.51 -10.30 -2.49
N ARG A 45 9.72 -9.88 -2.12
CA ARG A 45 10.98 -10.60 -2.37
C ARG A 45 11.82 -10.72 -1.10
N THR A 46 12.72 -11.70 -1.08
CA THR A 46 13.57 -11.99 0.08
C THR A 46 15.00 -12.27 -0.35
N GLN A 47 15.96 -11.99 0.53
CA GLN A 47 17.39 -12.24 0.29
C GLN A 47 18.12 -12.66 1.57
N ASN A 48 19.25 -13.35 1.40
CA ASN A 48 20.05 -13.89 2.49
C ASN A 48 21.38 -13.13 2.62
N SER A 49 21.85 -13.02 3.86
CA SER A 49 23.14 -12.44 4.24
C SER A 49 23.34 -10.99 3.78
N ILE A 50 22.27 -10.20 3.67
CA ILE A 50 22.33 -8.82 3.21
C ILE A 50 21.36 -7.92 3.97
N ASN A 51 21.67 -6.63 4.03
CA ASN A 51 20.78 -5.61 4.53
C ASN A 51 20.37 -4.72 3.35
N LEU A 52 19.13 -4.86 2.87
CA LEU A 52 18.60 -4.15 1.69
C LEU A 52 18.43 -2.65 1.97
N ASN A 53 19.56 -1.92 1.96
CA ASN A 53 19.65 -0.54 2.42
C ASN A 53 20.17 0.43 1.36
N ASP A 54 20.34 -0.01 0.11
CA ASP A 54 20.74 0.81 -1.02
C ASP A 54 20.00 0.45 -2.33
N SER A 55 20.18 1.30 -3.34
CA SER A 55 19.49 1.19 -4.63
C SER A 55 19.97 0.02 -5.47
N ASP A 56 21.26 -0.33 -5.40
CA ASP A 56 21.84 -1.39 -6.24
C ASP A 56 21.31 -2.76 -5.79
N ASP A 57 21.21 -2.97 -4.48
CA ASP A 57 20.62 -4.17 -3.89
C ASP A 57 19.14 -4.33 -4.27
N LEU A 58 18.36 -3.24 -4.20
CA LEU A 58 16.96 -3.26 -4.62
C LEU A 58 16.80 -3.54 -6.11
N ASN A 59 17.63 -2.92 -6.94
CA ASN A 59 17.64 -3.16 -8.38
C ASN A 59 18.01 -4.61 -8.71
N ALA A 60 19.00 -5.18 -8.03
CA ALA A 60 19.36 -6.58 -8.16
C ALA A 60 18.23 -7.51 -7.72
N LEU A 61 17.56 -7.20 -6.60
CA LEU A 61 16.48 -8.03 -6.05
C LEU A 61 15.23 -8.04 -6.93
N PHE A 62 14.82 -6.87 -7.43
CA PHE A 62 13.61 -6.71 -8.24
C PHE A 62 13.88 -6.82 -9.75
N GLU A 63 15.13 -7.03 -10.17
CA GLU A 63 15.55 -7.06 -11.58
C GLU A 63 15.16 -5.77 -12.32
N THR A 64 15.43 -4.63 -11.69
CA THR A 64 15.11 -3.29 -12.20
C THR A 64 16.38 -2.42 -12.32
N ASP A 65 16.21 -1.21 -12.85
CA ASP A 65 17.26 -0.19 -12.97
C ASP A 65 16.65 1.17 -12.61
N TYR A 66 16.09 1.25 -11.41
CA TYR A 66 15.46 2.45 -10.89
C TYR A 66 16.41 3.18 -9.95
N ASP A 67 16.26 4.50 -9.87
CA ASP A 67 16.97 5.33 -8.90
C ASP A 67 16.15 5.33 -7.60
N TRP A 68 16.52 4.47 -6.65
CA TRP A 68 15.82 4.35 -5.37
C TRP A 68 16.41 5.31 -4.35
N MET A 69 15.57 6.24 -3.89
CA MET A 69 15.89 7.18 -2.82
C MET A 69 15.39 6.65 -1.49
N LYS A 70 16.24 6.66 -0.47
CA LYS A 70 15.84 6.28 0.90
C LYS A 70 15.15 7.45 1.58
N GLU A 71 13.93 7.24 2.05
CA GLU A 71 13.03 8.26 2.60
C GLU A 71 12.59 7.97 4.03
N GLY A 72 13.24 6.99 4.67
CA GLY A 72 13.06 6.70 6.08
C GLY A 72 13.87 5.49 6.52
N GLU A 73 14.35 5.55 7.76
CA GLU A 73 15.06 4.48 8.45
C GLU A 73 14.55 4.35 9.88
N LEU A 74 14.06 3.17 10.22
CA LEU A 74 13.63 2.83 11.56
C LEU A 74 14.55 1.75 12.11
N THR A 75 15.19 2.03 13.26
CA THR A 75 15.97 1.05 14.04
C THR A 75 15.28 0.71 15.38
N GLY A 76 14.05 1.19 15.53
CA GLY A 76 13.16 1.07 16.67
C GLY A 76 11.76 1.53 16.28
N GLU A 77 10.80 1.31 17.18
CA GLU A 77 9.46 1.92 17.09
C GLU A 77 9.58 3.45 17.01
N GLY A 78 8.73 4.09 16.21
CA GLY A 78 8.67 5.54 16.08
C GLY A 78 8.59 6.00 14.63
N ALA A 79 9.09 7.20 14.38
CA ALA A 79 9.04 7.85 13.08
C ALA A 79 10.41 8.43 12.70
N ASN A 80 10.73 8.34 11.41
CA ASN A 80 11.88 8.97 10.79
C ASN A 80 11.54 9.38 9.36
N ASP A 81 11.76 10.66 9.06
CA ASP A 81 11.43 11.27 7.76
C ASP A 81 9.98 11.00 7.33
N LEU A 82 9.77 10.32 6.20
CA LEU A 82 8.44 10.04 5.64
C LEU A 82 7.88 8.69 6.10
N PHE A 83 8.53 8.03 7.06
CA PHE A 83 8.18 6.67 7.48
C PHE A 83 8.02 6.53 8.98
N SER A 84 7.01 5.77 9.41
CA SER A 84 6.81 5.44 10.81
C SER A 84 6.26 4.04 11.01
N ALA A 85 6.53 3.49 12.19
CA ALA A 85 6.00 2.22 12.66
C ALA A 85 5.58 2.32 14.13
N ASP A 86 4.41 1.77 14.43
CA ASP A 86 3.86 1.58 15.77
C ASP A 86 3.77 0.08 16.03
N THR A 87 4.44 -0.41 17.06
CA THR A 87 4.68 -1.85 17.25
C THR A 87 4.48 -2.28 18.69
N ASP A 88 4.13 -3.55 18.88
CA ASP A 88 4.07 -4.15 20.23
C ASP A 88 5.45 -4.42 20.84
N SER A 89 6.47 -4.51 19.99
CA SER A 89 7.83 -4.89 20.33
C SER A 89 8.82 -4.51 19.22
N TRP A 90 10.11 -4.53 19.52
CA TRP A 90 11.19 -4.37 18.53
C TRP A 90 12.37 -5.27 18.90
N GLY A 91 13.12 -5.76 17.92
CA GLY A 91 14.24 -6.68 18.18
C GLY A 91 13.83 -8.10 18.55
N THR A 92 12.56 -8.49 18.33
CA THR A 92 12.06 -9.86 18.51
C THR A 92 10.92 -10.15 17.53
N ASP A 93 10.09 -11.17 17.78
CA ASP A 93 8.83 -11.38 17.05
C ASP A 93 7.94 -10.16 17.27
N VAL A 94 7.45 -9.56 16.20
CA VAL A 94 6.82 -8.25 16.24
C VAL A 94 5.55 -8.23 15.41
N THR A 95 4.54 -7.53 15.92
CA THR A 95 3.38 -7.11 15.14
C THR A 95 3.23 -5.60 15.26
N GLY A 96 2.90 -4.94 14.16
CA GLY A 96 2.75 -3.50 14.16
C GLY A 96 1.96 -2.95 12.99
N ALA A 97 1.80 -1.64 13.00
CA ALA A 97 1.34 -0.85 11.89
C ALA A 97 2.51 -0.05 11.33
N TRP A 98 2.56 0.09 10.01
CA TRP A 98 3.46 1.01 9.33
C TRP A 98 2.62 2.14 8.72
N SER A 99 3.24 3.31 8.55
CA SER A 99 2.66 4.41 7.79
C SER A 99 3.72 5.21 7.05
N ILE A 100 3.31 5.72 5.89
CA ILE A 100 4.06 6.60 5.02
C ILE A 100 3.35 7.96 5.05
N ASP A 101 4.10 9.06 5.20
CA ASP A 101 3.52 10.40 5.10
C ASP A 101 2.86 10.60 3.72
N GLU A 102 1.67 11.21 3.67
CA GLU A 102 0.92 11.40 2.43
C GLU A 102 1.74 12.16 1.36
N SER A 103 2.64 13.06 1.78
CA SER A 103 3.51 13.83 0.88
C SER A 103 4.59 12.99 0.18
N PHE A 104 4.79 11.74 0.58
CA PHE A 104 5.67 10.81 -0.14
C PHE A 104 5.23 10.64 -1.59
N TRP A 105 3.93 10.47 -1.83
CA TRP A 105 3.38 10.23 -3.16
C TRP A 105 3.36 11.47 -4.05
N ASP A 106 3.64 12.66 -3.50
CA ASP A 106 3.87 13.87 -4.28
C ASP A 106 5.21 13.86 -5.00
N ASN A 107 6.16 13.03 -4.54
CA ASN A 107 7.52 12.96 -5.08
C ASN A 107 7.80 11.64 -5.80
N TYR A 108 7.12 10.55 -5.42
CA TYR A 108 7.42 9.21 -5.89
C TYR A 108 6.21 8.51 -6.51
N GLY A 109 6.47 7.71 -7.55
CA GLY A 109 5.46 6.85 -8.18
C GLY A 109 5.43 5.42 -7.62
N ARG A 110 6.46 5.04 -6.87
CA ARG A 110 6.69 3.70 -6.33
C ARG A 110 7.26 3.80 -4.94
N ALA A 111 6.87 2.85 -4.08
CA ALA A 111 7.45 2.67 -2.77
C ALA A 111 7.90 1.22 -2.58
N ILE A 112 9.02 1.03 -1.89
CA ILE A 112 9.43 -0.24 -1.32
C ILE A 112 9.63 -0.05 0.17
N ILE A 113 9.06 -0.96 0.97
CA ILE A 113 9.44 -1.11 2.38
C ILE A 113 10.34 -2.33 2.47
N THR A 114 11.50 -2.20 3.11
CA THR A 114 12.35 -3.33 3.44
C THR A 114 12.40 -3.55 4.94
N MET A 115 12.61 -4.80 5.33
CA MET A 115 12.79 -5.24 6.69
C MET A 115 14.03 -6.12 6.73
N HIS A 116 14.97 -5.80 7.62
CA HIS A 116 16.09 -6.68 7.89
C HIS A 116 16.10 -7.12 9.35
N VAL A 117 16.33 -8.42 9.50
CA VAL A 117 16.30 -9.12 10.78
C VAL A 117 17.71 -9.61 11.09
N GLY A 118 18.09 -9.60 12.36
CA GLY A 118 19.47 -9.90 12.73
C GLY A 118 19.90 -11.30 12.25
N GLN A 119 21.19 -11.44 11.93
CA GLN A 119 21.82 -12.66 11.39
C GLN A 119 21.88 -13.85 12.37
N GLY A 120 20.96 -13.98 13.34
CA GLY A 120 20.93 -15.01 14.39
C GLY A 120 20.74 -16.46 13.91
N GLY A 121 21.32 -16.83 12.76
CA GLY A 121 21.46 -18.19 12.26
C GLY A 121 20.27 -18.71 11.49
N GLY A 122 19.49 -17.83 10.84
CA GLY A 122 18.40 -18.24 9.96
C GLY A 122 18.36 -17.41 8.68
N ASP A 123 17.68 -17.94 7.67
CA ASP A 123 17.46 -17.29 6.38
C ASP A 123 15.95 -17.20 6.09
N PRO A 124 15.52 -16.28 5.22
CA PRO A 124 16.25 -15.09 4.80
C PRO A 124 16.37 -14.07 5.94
N ASP A 125 17.33 -13.17 5.85
CA ASP A 125 17.55 -12.08 6.79
C ASP A 125 17.11 -10.71 6.26
N ALA A 126 16.71 -10.63 4.99
CA ALA A 126 16.06 -9.46 4.43
C ALA A 126 14.79 -9.78 3.66
N PHE A 127 13.80 -8.90 3.82
CA PHE A 127 12.50 -8.94 3.17
C PHE A 127 12.24 -7.58 2.54
N ALA A 128 11.63 -7.56 1.36
CA ALA A 128 11.25 -6.34 0.67
C ALA A 128 9.87 -6.49 0.05
N TRP A 129 9.06 -5.45 0.20
CA TRP A 129 7.72 -5.39 -0.37
C TRP A 129 7.58 -4.16 -1.24
N MET A 130 7.03 -4.37 -2.44
CA MET A 130 6.59 -3.25 -3.28
C MET A 130 5.20 -2.83 -2.83
N ILE A 131 5.05 -1.58 -2.40
CA ILE A 131 3.80 -1.06 -1.85
C ILE A 131 2.84 -0.70 -2.98
N THR A 132 1.55 -0.93 -2.75
CA THR A 132 0.50 -0.54 -3.67
C THR A 132 0.50 0.99 -3.84
N PRO A 133 0.55 1.53 -5.08
CA PRO A 133 0.67 2.97 -5.28
C PRO A 133 -0.49 3.78 -4.67
N GLY A 134 -0.13 4.70 -3.77
CA GLY A 134 -1.06 5.59 -3.05
C GLY A 134 -1.46 5.11 -1.66
N GLU A 135 -1.06 3.91 -1.26
CA GLU A 135 -1.29 3.44 0.11
C GLU A 135 -0.32 4.12 1.09
N THR A 136 -0.83 4.53 2.23
CA THR A 136 -0.08 5.32 3.23
C THR A 136 -0.03 4.65 4.60
N SER A 137 -0.66 3.49 4.75
CA SER A 137 -0.59 2.72 5.99
C SER A 137 -0.95 1.27 5.74
N GLY A 138 -0.44 0.39 6.59
CA GLY A 138 -0.81 -1.01 6.61
C GLY A 138 -0.33 -1.69 7.89
N PHE A 139 -0.54 -3.00 7.99
CA PHE A 139 -0.04 -3.80 9.10
C PHE A 139 1.18 -4.63 8.67
N PHE A 140 2.04 -4.95 9.61
CA PHE A 140 3.13 -5.89 9.37
C PHE A 140 3.33 -6.84 10.56
N SER A 141 3.96 -7.97 10.29
CA SER A 141 4.42 -8.88 11.32
C SER A 141 5.72 -9.57 10.91
N TYR A 142 6.48 -9.98 11.92
CA TYR A 142 7.64 -10.84 11.78
C TYR A 142 7.64 -11.90 12.88
N GLU A 143 7.88 -13.16 12.49
CA GLU A 143 7.92 -14.30 13.41
C GLU A 143 9.11 -15.23 13.12
N ARG A 144 9.77 -15.67 14.19
CA ARG A 144 10.80 -16.73 14.19
C ARG A 144 10.15 -18.11 14.32
N VAL A 145 9.92 -18.79 13.21
CA VAL A 145 9.18 -20.07 13.17
C VAL A 145 9.95 -21.25 13.79
N SER A 146 11.29 -21.25 13.73
CA SER A 146 12.12 -22.39 14.19
C SER A 146 12.97 -22.12 15.45
N GLY A 147 12.72 -20.99 16.13
CA GLY A 147 13.57 -20.52 17.24
C GLY A 147 14.99 -20.10 16.82
N LYS A 148 15.30 -20.18 15.52
CA LYS A 148 16.50 -19.61 14.90
C LYS A 148 16.18 -18.24 14.33
N GLY A 149 17.14 -17.33 14.46
CA GLY A 149 17.08 -15.99 13.87
C GLY A 149 17.23 -14.86 14.87
N GLY A 150 17.65 -13.70 14.35
CA GLY A 150 17.66 -12.45 15.09
C GLY A 150 16.30 -11.78 15.04
N GLY A 151 16.08 -10.78 15.89
CA GLY A 151 14.86 -9.98 15.80
C GLY A 151 14.92 -8.91 14.73
N LEU A 152 13.79 -8.23 14.53
CA LEU A 152 13.69 -7.05 13.69
C LEU A 152 14.78 -6.04 14.07
N SER A 153 15.70 -5.77 13.15
CA SER A 153 16.81 -4.85 13.39
C SER A 153 16.50 -3.47 12.84
N ASN A 154 16.01 -3.41 11.60
CA ASN A 154 15.68 -2.17 10.92
C ASN A 154 14.61 -2.36 9.85
N MET A 155 13.94 -1.26 9.54
CA MET A 155 13.06 -1.11 8.40
C MET A 155 13.45 0.14 7.62
N PHE A 156 13.30 0.09 6.30
CA PHE A 156 13.57 1.22 5.42
C PHE A 156 12.40 1.47 4.49
N LEU A 157 12.20 2.74 4.15
CA LEU A 157 11.31 3.17 3.08
C LEU A 157 12.14 3.71 1.91
N PHE A 158 11.84 3.24 0.71
CA PHE A 158 12.44 3.71 -0.53
C PHE A 158 11.38 4.24 -1.49
N GLY A 159 11.68 5.36 -2.14
CA GLY A 159 10.87 5.95 -3.21
C GLY A 159 11.60 5.93 -4.55
N SER A 160 10.84 5.73 -5.63
CA SER A 160 11.36 5.92 -6.98
C SER A 160 10.27 6.26 -8.00
N GLY A 161 10.71 6.69 -9.18
CA GLY A 161 9.84 7.05 -10.29
C GLY A 161 9.11 8.38 -10.09
N GLN A 162 8.42 8.80 -11.14
CA GLN A 162 7.63 10.02 -11.11
C GLN A 162 6.26 9.77 -10.45
N PRO A 163 5.74 10.74 -9.68
CA PRO A 163 4.41 10.67 -9.07
C PRO A 163 3.36 10.22 -10.08
N ASN A 164 2.55 9.24 -9.69
CA ASN A 164 1.42 8.86 -10.50
C ASN A 164 0.30 9.87 -10.27
N VAL A 165 0.31 10.95 -11.05
CA VAL A 165 -0.75 11.95 -11.03
C VAL A 165 -2.02 11.28 -11.56
N ARG A 166 -2.81 10.70 -10.66
CA ARG A 166 -4.17 10.25 -10.95
C ARG A 166 -5.00 11.48 -11.25
N LEU A 167 -5.00 11.89 -12.52
CA LEU A 167 -5.99 12.84 -13.00
C LEU A 167 -7.35 12.23 -12.67
N PRO A 168 -8.28 13.00 -12.07
CA PRO A 168 -9.64 12.53 -11.89
C PRO A 168 -10.10 11.99 -13.24
N GLU A 169 -10.47 10.71 -13.30
CA GLU A 169 -11.02 10.17 -14.53
C GLU A 169 -12.11 11.15 -14.96
N PRO A 170 -12.12 11.63 -16.21
CA PRO A 170 -13.20 12.48 -16.65
C PRO A 170 -14.46 11.70 -16.31
N ASN A 171 -15.37 12.31 -15.54
CA ASN A 171 -16.60 11.70 -15.09
C ASN A 171 -17.55 11.48 -16.30
N VAL A 172 -17.07 10.80 -17.35
CA VAL A 172 -17.74 10.54 -18.61
C VAL A 172 -18.98 9.72 -18.34
N ALA A 173 -18.94 8.82 -17.35
CA ALA A 173 -20.13 8.11 -16.88
C ALA A 173 -21.19 9.08 -16.32
N LEU A 174 -20.81 10.03 -15.47
CA LEU A 174 -21.73 11.05 -14.96
C LEU A 174 -22.28 11.95 -16.07
N LEU A 175 -21.41 12.40 -16.98
CA LEU A 175 -21.79 13.23 -18.13
C LEU A 175 -22.71 12.48 -19.09
N LEU A 176 -22.45 11.20 -19.33
CA LEU A 176 -23.29 10.31 -20.13
C LEU A 176 -24.66 10.14 -19.47
N VAL A 177 -24.70 9.90 -18.16
CA VAL A 177 -25.94 9.78 -17.39
C VAL A 177 -26.74 11.10 -17.42
N ILE A 178 -26.09 12.24 -17.19
CA ILE A 178 -26.72 13.57 -17.30
C ILE A 178 -27.24 13.81 -18.73
N GLY A 179 -26.47 13.41 -19.75
CA GLY A 179 -26.88 13.50 -21.16
C GLY A 179 -28.11 12.65 -21.48
N LEU A 180 -28.15 11.41 -20.99
CA LEU A 180 -29.29 10.51 -21.17
C LEU A 180 -30.54 11.01 -20.44
N PHE A 181 -30.38 11.54 -19.23
CA PHE A 181 -31.48 12.16 -18.50
C PHE A 181 -32.03 13.40 -19.21
N SER A 182 -31.17 14.28 -19.72
CA SER A 182 -31.62 15.47 -20.44
C SER A 182 -32.37 15.13 -21.74
N ILE A 183 -31.95 14.09 -22.48
CA ILE A 183 -32.72 13.58 -23.64
C ILE A 183 -34.10 13.04 -23.21
N TYR A 184 -34.15 12.27 -22.11
CA TYR A 184 -35.40 11.70 -21.60
C TYR A 184 -36.43 12.77 -21.20
N PHE A 185 -36.00 13.81 -20.48
CA PHE A 185 -36.88 14.92 -20.08
C PHE A 185 -37.30 15.78 -21.27
N THR A 186 -36.43 15.95 -22.28
CA THR A 186 -36.75 16.75 -23.46
C THR A 186 -37.78 16.05 -24.35
N ARG A 187 -37.69 14.72 -24.57
CA ARG A 187 -38.69 13.97 -25.36
C ARG A 187 -40.09 14.00 -24.77
N ARG A 188 -40.24 14.12 -23.44
CA ARG A 188 -41.55 14.19 -22.78
C ARG A 188 -42.29 15.51 -22.96
N ARG A 189 -41.61 16.59 -23.40
CA ARG A 189 -42.25 17.90 -23.64
C ARG A 189 -42.84 18.06 -25.04
N VAL A 190 -42.53 17.17 -25.99
CA VAL A 190 -42.94 17.31 -27.41
C VAL A 190 -44.21 16.51 -27.74
N SER A 191 -44.92 15.99 -26.74
CA SER A 191 -46.15 15.18 -26.92
C SER A 191 -47.44 15.93 -26.56
N CYS A 192 -47.55 17.21 -26.92
CA CYS A 192 -48.79 17.99 -26.85
C CYS A 192 -48.99 18.74 -28.17
#